data_AF-A1RSM5-F1
#
_entry.id   AF-A1RSM5-F1
#
_cell.length_a   1.000
_cell.length_b   1.000
_cell.length_c   1.000
_cell.angle_alpha   90.00
_cell.angle_beta   90.00
_cell.angle_gamma   90.00
#
_symmetry.space_group_name_H-M   'P 1'
#
loop_
_entity.id
_entity.type
_entity.pdbx_description
1 polymer ?
#
loop_
_entity_poly.entity_id
_entity_poly.type
_entity_poly.pdbx_seq_one_letter_code
_entity_poly.pdbx_strand_id
1 'polypeptide(L)'
;MNETPPWLWDLPLINLYNTDVVGFMYDVPFVATPEVVVRRMLQLAKVQPGEVVYDLGSGDGRVVIIAAKEFGARAVGVEIRKDLYEQSMTRIKDLGLSDKAVIINASLRTVYDTYQRPRPI
;
A
#
# COMPACT_ATOMS: atom_id res chain seq x y z
N MET A 1 -22.68 -38.06 -20.53
CA MET A 1 -24.02 -37.46 -20.46
C MET A 1 -23.92 -36.40 -19.40
N ASN A 2 -23.81 -35.16 -19.87
CA ASN A 2 -23.41 -33.99 -19.11
C ASN A 2 -24.61 -33.07 -19.13
N GLU A 3 -25.30 -32.91 -18.01
CA GLU A 3 -26.24 -31.80 -17.85
C GLU A 3 -25.80 -31.04 -16.61
N THR A 4 -25.26 -29.85 -16.86
CA THR A 4 -24.88 -28.90 -15.82
C THR A 4 -26.15 -28.42 -15.11
N PRO A 5 -26.14 -28.30 -13.77
CA PRO A 5 -27.33 -27.93 -13.03
C PRO A 5 -27.90 -26.56 -13.43
N PRO A 6 -29.24 -26.36 -13.42
CA PRO A 6 -29.90 -25.15 -13.91
C PRO A 6 -29.46 -23.85 -13.21
N TRP A 7 -28.94 -23.94 -11.98
CA TRP A 7 -28.57 -22.80 -11.13
C TRP A 7 -27.23 -22.15 -11.50
N LEU A 8 -26.46 -22.71 -12.43
CA LEU A 8 -25.15 -22.15 -12.83
C LEU A 8 -25.25 -20.79 -13.54
N TRP A 9 -26.43 -20.44 -14.08
CA TRP A 9 -26.67 -19.18 -14.80
C TRP A 9 -27.19 -18.04 -13.92
N ASP A 10 -27.60 -18.35 -12.68
CA ASP A 10 -28.11 -17.36 -11.71
C ASP A 10 -26.99 -16.75 -10.85
N LEU A 11 -25.74 -17.19 -11.05
CA LEU A 11 -24.60 -16.54 -10.44
C LEU A 11 -24.34 -15.21 -11.15
N PRO A 12 -24.10 -14.11 -10.42
CA PRO A 12 -23.64 -12.87 -11.04
C PRO A 12 -22.26 -13.14 -11.64
N LEU A 13 -22.24 -13.51 -12.92
CA LEU A 13 -21.06 -13.68 -13.74
C LEU A 13 -20.44 -12.29 -13.95
N ILE A 14 -19.71 -11.83 -12.92
CA ILE A 14 -18.73 -10.77 -13.06
C ILE A 14 -17.62 -11.35 -13.95
N ASN A 15 -17.71 -10.93 -15.21
CA ASN A 15 -16.71 -10.90 -16.27
C ASN A 15 -15.28 -11.31 -15.83
N LEU A 16 -15.01 -12.62 -15.85
CA LEU A 16 -13.76 -13.22 -15.39
C LEU A 16 -12.60 -13.09 -16.41
N TYR A 17 -12.47 -11.95 -17.08
CA TYR A 17 -11.40 -11.75 -18.07
C TYR A 17 -10.59 -10.47 -17.97
N ASN A 18 -10.83 -9.56 -17.02
CA ASN A 18 -9.89 -8.47 -16.80
C ASN A 18 -9.91 -7.99 -15.35
N THR A 19 -8.75 -8.03 -14.69
CA THR A 19 -8.40 -7.31 -13.44
C THR A 19 -8.88 -7.87 -12.10
N ASP A 20 -10.04 -8.55 -12.01
CA ASP A 20 -10.64 -8.88 -10.70
C ASP A 20 -9.99 -10.07 -9.95
N VAL A 21 -9.38 -11.01 -10.68
CA VAL A 21 -8.73 -12.20 -10.08
C VAL A 21 -7.49 -11.81 -9.26
N VAL A 22 -6.81 -10.70 -9.62
CA VAL A 22 -5.68 -10.17 -8.83
C VAL A 22 -6.17 -9.45 -7.57
N GLY A 23 -7.36 -8.85 -7.63
CA GLY A 23 -8.06 -8.29 -6.47
C GLY A 23 -8.47 -9.35 -5.46
N PHE A 24 -8.78 -10.58 -5.88
CA PHE A 24 -9.14 -11.67 -4.97
C PHE A 24 -7.99 -12.18 -4.08
N MET A 25 -6.73 -11.84 -4.40
CA MET A 25 -5.57 -12.25 -3.58
C MET A 25 -5.25 -11.26 -2.46
N TYR A 26 -5.88 -10.07 -2.48
CA TYR A 26 -5.75 -9.03 -1.46
C TYR A 26 -7.13 -8.38 -1.22
N ASP A 27 -7.70 -8.53 -0.03
CA ASP A 27 -9.07 -8.05 0.32
C ASP A 27 -9.37 -6.55 0.05
N VAL A 28 -8.36 -5.74 -0.34
CA VAL A 28 -8.50 -4.31 -0.59
C VAL A 28 -7.94 -3.95 -1.98
N PRO A 29 -8.75 -3.40 -2.90
CA PRO A 29 -8.26 -2.93 -4.20
C PRO A 29 -7.39 -1.67 -4.04
N PHE A 30 -6.41 -1.50 -4.92
CA PHE A 30 -5.61 -0.28 -4.93
C PHE A 30 -6.40 0.87 -5.58
N VAL A 31 -6.81 1.84 -4.76
CA VAL A 31 -7.42 3.10 -5.19
C VAL A 31 -6.66 4.23 -4.55
N ALA A 32 -6.00 5.03 -5.38
CA ALA A 32 -4.98 5.94 -4.90
C ALA A 32 -5.57 7.30 -4.47
N THR A 33 -5.33 7.70 -3.21
CA THR A 33 -5.79 8.99 -2.66
C THR A 33 -5.24 10.17 -3.46
N PRO A 34 -6.07 11.08 -4.00
CA PRO A 34 -5.59 12.24 -4.77
C PRO A 34 -4.53 13.04 -3.99
N GLU A 35 -3.46 13.50 -4.65
CA GLU A 35 -2.34 14.17 -3.95
C GLU A 35 -2.77 15.40 -3.14
N VAL A 36 -3.79 16.14 -3.60
CA VAL A 36 -4.34 17.29 -2.88
C VAL A 36 -4.90 16.88 -1.51
N VAL A 37 -5.54 15.70 -1.44
CA VAL A 37 -6.07 15.15 -0.20
C VAL A 37 -4.91 14.68 0.70
N VAL A 38 -3.90 14.03 0.13
CA VAL A 38 -2.68 13.62 0.87
C VAL A 38 -2.00 14.82 1.51
N ARG A 39 -1.75 15.90 0.76
CA ARG A 39 -1.18 17.15 1.31
C ARG A 39 -2.04 17.69 2.43
N ARG A 40 -3.37 17.68 2.26
CA ARG A 40 -4.29 18.16 3.30
C ARG A 40 -4.25 17.29 4.55
N MET A 41 -4.17 15.97 4.42
CA MET A 41 -4.02 15.03 5.55
C MET A 41 -2.75 15.34 6.35
N LEU A 42 -1.61 15.48 5.66
CA LEU A 42 -0.32 15.77 6.30
C LEU A 42 -0.29 17.16 6.96
N GLN A 43 -0.92 18.17 6.36
CA GLN A 43 -1.12 19.48 6.97
C GLN A 43 -1.99 19.43 8.23
N LEU A 44 -3.10 18.69 8.19
CA LEU A 44 -4.01 18.54 9.33
C LEU A 44 -3.32 17.81 10.49
N ALA A 45 -2.49 16.81 10.17
CA ALA A 45 -1.64 16.13 11.13
C ALA A 45 -0.47 16.99 11.64
N LYS A 46 -0.24 18.17 11.04
CA LYS A 46 0.84 19.11 11.37
C LYS A 46 2.22 18.47 11.35
N VAL A 47 2.47 17.57 10.40
CA VAL A 47 3.75 16.88 10.25
C VAL A 47 4.89 17.89 10.17
N GLN A 48 5.88 17.71 11.04
CA GLN A 48 7.09 18.55 11.08
C GLN A 48 8.29 17.85 10.43
N PRO A 49 9.27 18.61 9.92
CA PRO A 49 10.51 18.04 9.43
C PRO A 49 11.20 17.17 10.49
N GLY A 50 11.67 15.99 10.08
CA GLY A 50 12.34 15.03 10.96
C GLY A 50 11.42 14.08 11.74
N GLU A 51 10.11 14.35 11.80
CA GLU A 51 9.15 13.39 12.37
C GLU A 51 9.01 12.14 11.50
N VAL A 52 8.48 11.07 12.09
CA VAL A 52 8.29 9.79 11.39
C VAL A 52 6.82 9.60 11.03
N VAL A 53 6.55 9.42 9.73
CA VAL A 53 5.22 9.11 9.19
C VAL A 53 5.19 7.64 8.76
N TYR A 54 4.14 6.93 9.18
CA TYR A 54 3.86 5.57 8.72
C TYR A 54 2.61 5.56 7.85
N ASP A 55 2.69 4.86 6.72
CA ASP A 55 1.56 4.64 5.81
C ASP A 55 1.30 3.13 5.68
N LEU A 56 0.13 2.69 6.14
CA LEU A 56 -0.24 1.27 6.25
C LEU A 56 -1.08 0.88 5.05
N GLY A 57 -0.49 0.17 4.09
CA GLY A 57 -1.06 -0.05 2.76
C GLY A 57 -0.68 1.09 1.81
N SER A 58 0.63 1.30 1.63
CA SER A 58 1.16 2.51 1.00
C SER A 58 0.95 2.59 -0.52
N GLY A 59 0.58 1.49 -1.17
CA GLY A 59 0.29 1.45 -2.59
C GLY A 59 1.44 1.96 -3.46
N ASP A 60 1.17 2.96 -4.31
CA ASP A 60 2.19 3.61 -5.14
C ASP A 60 3.19 4.51 -4.38
N GLY A 61 3.07 4.56 -3.05
CA GLY A 61 3.98 5.28 -2.17
C GLY A 61 3.74 6.79 -2.12
N ARG A 62 2.66 7.33 -2.70
CA ARG A 62 2.46 8.79 -2.79
C ARG A 62 2.46 9.51 -1.44
N VAL A 63 1.91 8.92 -0.38
CA VAL A 63 1.89 9.54 0.95
C VAL A 63 3.31 9.60 1.51
N VAL A 64 4.03 8.49 1.43
CA VAL A 64 5.44 8.38 1.85
C VAL A 64 6.30 9.39 1.10
N ILE A 65 6.15 9.47 -0.22
CA ILE A 65 6.91 10.39 -1.08
C ILE A 65 6.58 11.84 -0.75
N ILE A 66 5.30 12.22 -0.64
CA ILE A 66 4.90 13.59 -0.33
C ILE A 66 5.37 13.98 1.08
N ALA A 67 5.22 13.10 2.07
CA ALA A 67 5.70 13.34 3.43
C ALA A 67 7.22 13.60 3.47
N ALA A 68 8.01 12.79 2.79
CA ALA A 68 9.46 12.97 2.74
C ALA A 68 9.88 14.20 1.95
N LYS A 69 9.29 14.40 0.76
CA LYS A 69 9.68 15.44 -0.19
C LYS A 69 9.21 16.83 0.20
N GLU A 70 7.95 16.97 0.63
CA GLU A 70 7.30 18.27 0.85
C GLU A 70 7.30 18.68 2.32
N PHE A 71 7.25 17.72 3.25
CA PHE A 71 7.21 17.99 4.70
C PHE A 71 8.55 17.74 5.41
N GLY A 72 9.53 17.16 4.71
CA GLY A 72 10.84 16.84 5.29
C GLY A 72 10.79 15.76 6.37
N ALA A 73 9.71 14.97 6.41
CA ALA A 73 9.56 13.86 7.34
C ALA A 73 10.46 12.68 6.94
N ARG A 74 10.71 11.79 7.89
CA ARG A 74 11.10 10.40 7.60
C ARG A 74 9.83 9.60 7.38
N ALA A 75 9.73 8.82 6.32
CA ALA A 75 8.49 8.15 5.96
C ALA A 75 8.71 6.66 5.69
N VAL A 76 7.81 5.83 6.22
CA VAL A 76 7.83 4.37 6.09
C VAL A 76 6.48 3.92 5.55
N GLY A 77 6.48 3.27 4.39
CA GLY A 77 5.30 2.59 3.85
C GLY A 77 5.34 1.10 4.12
N VAL A 78 4.19 0.48 4.32
CA VAL A 78 4.03 -0.98 4.32
C VAL A 78 3.12 -1.34 3.16
N GLU A 79 3.60 -2.17 2.24
CA GLU A 79 2.83 -2.62 1.08
C GLU A 79 2.99 -4.12 0.87
N ILE A 80 1.88 -4.82 0.68
CA ILE A 80 1.86 -6.27 0.55
C ILE A 80 2.01 -6.72 -0.90
N ARG A 81 1.53 -5.91 -1.84
CA ARG A 81 1.63 -6.12 -3.29
C ARG A 81 3.04 -5.81 -3.78
N LYS A 82 3.73 -6.86 -4.23
CA LYS A 82 5.12 -6.77 -4.68
C LYS A 82 5.31 -5.80 -5.85
N ASP A 83 4.38 -5.76 -6.80
CA ASP A 83 4.42 -4.86 -7.95
C ASP A 83 4.37 -3.38 -7.54
N LEU A 84 3.48 -3.02 -6.60
CA LEU A 84 3.38 -1.66 -6.07
C LEU A 84 4.59 -1.30 -5.20
N TYR A 85 5.11 -2.24 -4.43
CA TYR A 85 6.35 -2.07 -3.69
C TYR A 85 7.54 -1.76 -4.61
N GLU A 86 7.74 -2.54 -5.68
CA GLU A 86 8.86 -2.34 -6.62
C GLU A 86 8.73 -0.99 -7.36
N GLN A 87 7.50 -0.64 -7.78
CA GLN A 87 7.22 0.64 -8.41
C GLN A 87 7.52 1.83 -7.47
N SER A 88 7.03 1.77 -6.23
CA SER A 88 7.19 2.86 -5.26
C SER A 88 8.65 3.01 -4.80
N MET A 89 9.37 1.91 -4.58
CA MET A 89 10.81 1.94 -4.27
C MET A 89 11.65 2.53 -5.41
N THR A 90 11.32 2.18 -6.66
CA THR A 90 11.98 2.76 -7.84
C THR A 90 11.75 4.28 -7.88
N ARG A 91 10.51 4.72 -7.67
CA ARG A 91 10.16 6.15 -7.64
C ARG A 91 10.86 6.91 -6.51
N ILE A 92 10.97 6.31 -5.31
CA ILE A 92 11.71 6.90 -4.18
C ILE A 92 13.18 7.11 -4.56
N LYS A 93 13.79 6.10 -5.18
CA LYS A 93 15.18 6.17 -5.63
C LYS A 93 15.38 7.24 -6.71
N ASP A 94 14.52 7.27 -7.72
CA ASP A 94 14.60 8.22 -8.83
C ASP A 94 14.42 9.67 -8.38
N LEU A 95 13.64 9.89 -7.31
CA LEU A 95 13.47 11.20 -6.68
C LEU A 95 14.58 11.55 -5.69
N GLY A 96 15.55 10.66 -5.44
CA GLY A 96 16.66 10.88 -4.51
C GLY A 96 16.22 10.93 -3.05
N LEU A 97 15.15 10.24 -2.67
CA LEU A 97 14.55 10.29 -1.33
C LEU A 97 14.93 9.10 -0.43
N SER A 98 15.84 8.22 -0.87
CA SER A 98 16.18 6.98 -0.16
C SER A 98 16.77 7.18 1.24
N ASP A 99 17.22 8.39 1.58
CA ASP A 99 17.68 8.77 2.92
C ASP A 99 16.52 9.06 3.90
N LYS A 100 15.32 9.34 3.36
CA LYS A 100 14.14 9.78 4.13
C LYS A 100 12.93 8.87 3.97
N ALA A 101 12.82 8.14 2.87
CA ALA A 101 11.66 7.32 2.53
C ALA A 101 12.04 5.87 2.26
N VAL A 102 11.24 4.93 2.77
CA VAL A 102 11.37 3.49 2.50
C VAL A 102 10.01 2.83 2.47
N ILE A 103 9.86 1.80 1.65
CA ILE A 103 8.69 0.91 1.65
C ILE A 103 9.15 -0.47 2.11
N ILE A 104 8.37 -1.11 2.97
CA ILE A 104 8.59 -2.47 3.45
C ILE A 104 7.58 -3.37 2.72
N ASN A 105 8.06 -4.38 2.00
CA ASN A 105 7.18 -5.36 1.38
C ASN A 105 6.70 -6.38 2.41
N ALA A 106 5.57 -6.13 3.06
CA ALA A 106 5.02 -6.97 4.11
C ALA A 106 3.51 -6.79 4.26
N SER A 107 2.87 -7.78 4.88
CA SER A 107 1.52 -7.60 5.43
C SER A 107 1.58 -6.83 6.74
N LEU A 108 0.56 -6.01 7.01
CA LEU A 108 0.38 -5.37 8.31
C LEU A 108 0.32 -6.40 9.46
N ARG A 109 -0.26 -7.58 9.22
CA ARG A 109 -0.29 -8.67 10.21
C ARG A 109 1.12 -9.13 10.58
N THR A 110 1.98 -9.30 9.57
CA THR A 110 3.38 -9.70 9.80
C THR A 110 4.14 -8.64 10.60
N VAL A 111 3.89 -7.36 10.35
CA VAL A 111 4.46 -6.26 11.14
C VAL A 111 3.99 -6.36 12.60
N TYR A 112 2.70 -6.55 12.84
CA TYR A 112 2.12 -6.69 14.18
C TYR A 112 2.68 -7.89 14.96
N ASP A 113 2.74 -9.06 14.31
CA ASP A 113 3.22 -10.30 14.92
C ASP A 113 4.70 -10.22 15.32
N THR A 114 5.49 -9.39 14.62
CA THR A 114 6.90 -9.16 14.95
C THR A 114 7.06 -8.41 16.28
N TYR A 115 6.16 -7.48 16.60
CA TYR A 115 6.18 -6.74 17.87
C TYR A 115 5.73 -7.59 19.07
N GLN A 116 4.95 -8.64 18.84
CA GLN A 116 4.48 -9.54 19.89
C GLN A 116 5.53 -10.61 20.26
N ARG A 117 6.58 -10.79 19.45
CA ARG A 117 7.66 -11.73 19.76
C ARG A 117 8.62 -11.11 20.78
N PRO A 118 9.03 -11.86 21.82
CA PRO A 118 10.09 -11.39 22.71
C PRO A 118 11.32 -11.07 21.86
N ARG A 119 11.94 -9.90 22.10
CA ARG A 119 13.19 -9.56 21.42
C ARG A 119 14.21 -10.66 21.75
N PRO A 120 14.92 -11.23 20.76
CA PRO A 120 16.04 -12.11 21.05
C PRO A 120 17.04 -11.34 21.92
N ILE A 121 17.37 -11.93 23.07
CA ILE A 121 18.40 -11.49 24.01
C ILE A 121 19.79 -11.69 23.43
#